data_AF-A0A7R7I0J1-F1
#
_entry.id   AF-A0A7R7I0J1-F1
#
_cell.length_a   1.000
_cell.length_b   1.000
_cell.length_c   1.000
_cell.angle_alpha   90.00
_cell.angle_beta   90.00
_cell.angle_gamma   90.00
#
_symmetry.space_group_name_H-M   'P 1'
#
loop_
_entity.id
_entity.type
_entity.pdbx_description
1 polymer ?
#
loop_
_entity_poly.entity_id
_entity_poly.type
_entity_poly.pdbx_seq_one_letter_code
_entity_poly.pdbx_strand_id
1 'polypeptide(L)'
;MLTLFDAGSPRVGIAAFAVRGLDSDVLAAALSAEYGIGVRDGMFCAHPLTRRLLRNAGGGELPGTAVRASIGLGTTTEHVDRLVAAVRRLAADGPEWTYERRDGRPGPSPDPRVFD
;
A
#
# COMPACT_ATOMS: atom_id res chain seq x y z
N MET A 1 2.47 -10.45 2.42
CA MET A 1 1.47 -10.37 1.33
C MET A 1 0.21 -11.13 1.76
N LEU A 2 -0.98 -10.70 1.33
CA LEU A 2 -2.25 -11.34 1.71
C LEU A 2 -2.68 -12.34 0.64
N THR A 3 -2.92 -13.60 1.01
CA THR A 3 -3.38 -14.64 0.08
C THR A 3 -4.35 -15.60 0.77
N LEU A 4 -5.39 -16.01 0.04
CA LEU A 4 -6.35 -17.02 0.49
C LEU A 4 -6.06 -18.39 -0.13
N PHE A 5 -5.67 -18.39 -1.41
CA PHE A 5 -5.36 -19.58 -2.18
C PHE A 5 -3.84 -19.77 -2.31
N ASP A 6 -3.43 -20.96 -2.71
CA ASP A 6 -2.04 -21.29 -2.98
C ASP A 6 -1.49 -20.54 -4.21
N ALA A 7 -0.18 -20.64 -4.44
CA ALA A 7 0.49 -19.89 -5.50
C ALA A 7 0.12 -20.36 -6.92
N GLY A 8 -0.36 -21.59 -7.10
CA GLY A 8 -0.75 -22.17 -8.38
C GLY A 8 -2.20 -21.90 -8.78
N SER A 9 -3.02 -21.37 -7.88
CA SER A 9 -4.39 -20.96 -8.17
C SER A 9 -4.43 -19.79 -9.18
N PRO A 10 -5.39 -19.76 -10.12
CA PRO A 10 -5.58 -18.61 -11.02
C PRO A 10 -5.78 -17.30 -10.25
N ARG A 11 -5.18 -16.21 -10.74
CA ARG A 11 -5.21 -14.88 -10.09
C ARG A 11 -5.53 -13.78 -11.08
N VAL A 12 -6.23 -12.77 -10.59
CA VAL A 12 -6.36 -11.48 -11.28
C VAL A 12 -5.13 -10.61 -10.99
N GLY A 13 -4.90 -9.58 -11.79
CA GLY A 13 -3.78 -8.64 -11.66
C GLY A 13 -3.90 -7.71 -10.45
N ILE A 14 -4.02 -8.26 -9.25
CA ILE A 14 -4.16 -7.52 -8.00
C ILE A 14 -3.23 -8.13 -6.95
N ALA A 15 -2.44 -7.29 -6.30
CA ALA A 15 -1.60 -7.68 -5.16
C ALA A 15 -2.00 -6.86 -3.92
N ALA A 16 -2.41 -7.55 -2.85
CA ALA A 16 -2.72 -6.94 -1.57
C ALA A 16 -1.63 -7.25 -0.54
N PHE A 17 -1.14 -6.24 0.16
CA PHE A 17 -0.05 -6.35 1.13
C PHE A 17 -0.15 -5.28 2.21
N ALA A 18 0.58 -5.49 3.30
CA ALA A 18 0.76 -4.50 4.35
C ALA A 18 2.25 -4.49 4.72
N VAL A 19 2.74 -3.34 5.18
CA VAL A 19 4.11 -3.15 5.64
C VAL A 19 4.06 -3.00 7.16
N ARG A 20 4.87 -3.78 7.85
CA ARG A 20 5.00 -3.70 9.31
C ARG A 20 5.50 -2.32 9.71
N GLY A 21 4.91 -1.72 10.74
CA GLY A 21 5.33 -0.42 11.26
C GLY A 21 4.93 0.78 10.41
N LEU A 22 4.17 0.59 9.33
CA LEU A 22 3.70 1.68 8.47
C LEU A 22 2.21 1.52 8.16
N ASP A 23 1.40 2.46 8.63
CA ASP A 23 -0.04 2.46 8.36
C ASP A 23 -0.31 2.49 6.84
N SER A 24 -1.31 1.72 6.40
CA SER A 24 -1.55 1.53 4.95
C SER A 24 -1.94 2.81 4.23
N ASP A 25 -2.61 3.75 4.92
CA ASP A 25 -2.98 5.05 4.37
C ASP A 25 -1.76 5.97 4.24
N VAL A 26 -0.84 5.95 5.20
CA VAL A 26 0.45 6.64 5.12
C VAL A 26 1.31 6.06 3.99
N LEU A 27 1.39 4.72 3.89
CA LEU A 27 2.09 4.06 2.79
C LEU A 27 1.52 4.45 1.43
N ALA A 28 0.19 4.48 1.29
CA ALA A 28 -0.46 4.91 0.05
C ALA A 28 -0.20 6.39 -0.26
N ALA A 29 -0.24 7.27 0.75
CA ALA A 29 0.08 8.67 0.60
C ALA A 29 1.55 8.90 0.21
N ALA A 30 2.49 8.13 0.78
CA ALA A 30 3.91 8.16 0.46
C ALA A 30 4.20 7.69 -0.96
N LEU A 31 3.64 6.53 -1.36
CA LEU A 31 3.73 6.04 -2.74
C LEU A 31 3.23 7.08 -3.76
N SER A 32 2.13 7.78 -3.43
CA SER A 32 1.58 8.83 -4.28
C SER A 32 2.48 10.06 -4.35
N ALA A 33 2.89 10.60 -3.20
CA ALA A 33 3.54 11.90 -3.12
C ALA A 33 5.03 11.87 -3.46
N GLU A 34 5.74 10.80 -3.06
CA GLU A 34 7.20 10.68 -3.24
C GLU A 34 7.58 9.92 -4.52
N TYR A 35 6.70 9.04 -5.03
CA TYR A 35 7.02 8.14 -6.15
C TYR A 35 6.09 8.26 -7.36
N GLY A 36 4.98 9.01 -7.23
CA GLY A 36 3.96 9.13 -8.28
C GLY A 36 3.17 7.85 -8.53
N ILE A 37 2.99 7.01 -7.51
CA ILE A 37 2.37 5.67 -7.62
C ILE A 37 1.01 5.65 -6.93
N GLY A 38 -0.05 5.52 -7.73
CA GLY A 38 -1.42 5.39 -7.22
C GLY A 38 -1.77 3.96 -6.79
N VAL A 39 -2.16 3.79 -5.54
CA VAL A 39 -2.68 2.52 -4.97
C VAL A 39 -3.99 2.74 -4.23
N ARG A 40 -4.63 1.67 -3.76
CA ARG A 40 -5.79 1.74 -2.85
C ARG A 40 -5.40 1.18 -1.49
N ASP A 41 -5.66 1.91 -0.42
CA ASP A 41 -5.62 1.40 0.95
C ASP A 41 -7.03 1.07 1.49
N GLY A 42 -7.11 0.23 2.51
CA GLY A 42 -8.34 -0.06 3.25
C GLY A 42 -8.63 -1.54 3.43
N MET A 43 -9.94 -1.87 3.49
CA MET A 43 -10.45 -3.24 3.69
C MET A 43 -11.20 -3.83 2.47
N PHE A 44 -11.28 -3.08 1.37
CA PHE A 44 -11.79 -3.51 0.06
C PHE A 44 -13.20 -4.11 0.07
N CYS A 45 -14.09 -3.58 0.92
CA CYS A 45 -15.44 -4.14 1.18
C CYS A 45 -15.45 -5.58 1.74
N ALA A 46 -14.29 -6.16 2.01
CA ALA A 46 -14.10 -7.54 2.48
C ALA A 46 -13.61 -7.58 3.94
N HIS A 47 -14.16 -6.71 4.80
CA HIS A 47 -13.68 -6.46 6.16
C HIS A 47 -13.35 -7.72 6.99
N PRO A 48 -14.24 -8.73 7.09
CA PRO A 48 -13.95 -9.92 7.88
C PRO A 48 -12.78 -10.74 7.31
N LEU A 49 -12.73 -10.85 5.98
CA LEU A 49 -11.67 -11.59 5.28
C LEU A 49 -10.33 -10.86 5.40
N THR A 50 -10.28 -9.56 5.10
CA THR A 50 -9.05 -8.76 5.17
C THR A 50 -8.44 -8.81 6.58
N ARG A 51 -9.26 -8.67 7.62
CA ARG A 51 -8.82 -8.81 9.03
C ARG A 51 -8.22 -10.19 9.32
N ARG A 52 -8.84 -11.27 8.82
CA ARG A 52 -8.32 -12.63 8.98
C ARG A 52 -6.97 -12.79 8.26
N LEU A 53 -6.86 -12.31 7.03
CA LEU A 53 -5.63 -12.41 6.24
C LEU A 53 -4.48 -11.60 6.85
N LEU A 54 -4.74 -10.40 7.37
CA LEU A 54 -3.72 -9.60 8.07
C LEU A 54 -3.20 -10.30 9.32
N ARG A 55 -4.10 -10.87 10.15
CA ARG A 55 -3.69 -11.67 11.31
C ARG A 55 -2.85 -12.89 10.90
N ASN A 56 -3.26 -13.62 9.88
CA ASN A 56 -2.52 -14.78 9.39
C ASN A 56 -1.14 -14.41 8.84
N ALA A 57 -1.01 -13.25 8.19
CA ALA A 57 0.22 -12.85 7.53
C ALA A 57 1.26 -12.24 8.49
N GLY A 58 0.86 -11.72 9.65
CA GLY A 58 1.80 -11.03 10.54
C GLY A 58 1.41 -10.99 12.01
N GLY A 59 0.63 -11.97 12.49
CA GLY A 59 0.42 -12.19 13.93
C GLY A 59 -0.28 -11.04 14.69
N GLY A 60 -0.88 -10.08 13.98
CA GLY A 60 -1.46 -8.88 14.59
C GLY A 60 -0.51 -7.67 14.66
N GLU A 61 0.71 -7.81 14.17
CA GLU A 61 1.72 -6.74 14.14
C GLU A 61 1.69 -5.92 12.84
N LEU A 62 0.82 -6.31 11.90
CA LEU A 62 0.52 -5.55 10.70
C LEU A 62 -0.57 -4.50 10.98
N PRO A 63 -0.61 -3.40 10.20
CA PRO A 63 -1.71 -2.44 10.23
C PRO A 63 -3.09 -3.10 10.10
N GLY A 64 -4.12 -2.44 10.65
CA GLY A 64 -5.51 -2.94 10.60
C GLY A 64 -6.16 -2.93 9.21
N THR A 65 -5.48 -2.34 8.23
CA THR A 65 -5.86 -2.24 6.82
C THR A 65 -4.69 -2.70 5.94
N ALA A 66 -4.91 -2.79 4.63
CA ALA A 66 -3.88 -3.17 3.68
C ALA A 66 -3.82 -2.18 2.51
N VAL A 67 -2.73 -2.24 1.75
CA VAL A 67 -2.59 -1.64 0.43
C VAL A 67 -2.90 -2.67 -0.65
N ARG A 68 -3.49 -2.22 -1.75
CA ARG A 68 -3.78 -2.99 -2.95
C ARG A 68 -3.24 -2.27 -4.18
N ALA A 69 -2.28 -2.90 -4.83
CA ALA A 69 -1.85 -2.55 -6.17
C ALA A 69 -2.70 -3.32 -7.20
N SER A 70 -3.08 -2.65 -8.28
CA SER A 70 -3.91 -3.22 -9.35
C SER A 70 -3.24 -2.95 -10.70
N ILE A 71 -3.08 -4.00 -11.48
CA ILE A 71 -2.52 -3.99 -12.83
C ILE A 71 -3.67 -3.75 -13.80
N GLY A 72 -3.48 -2.81 -14.72
CA GLY A 72 -4.43 -2.50 -15.81
C GLY A 72 -3.76 -2.61 -17.18
N LEU A 73 -4.51 -2.27 -18.23
CA LEU A 73 -4.05 -2.36 -19.62
C LEU A 73 -2.75 -1.58 -19.90
N GLY A 74 -2.55 -0.45 -19.23
CA GLY A 74 -1.35 0.39 -19.36
C GLY A 74 -0.22 0.05 -18.38
N THR A 75 -0.34 -0.99 -17.56
CA THR A 75 0.72 -1.36 -16.63
C THR A 75 1.84 -2.09 -17.36
N THR A 76 3.05 -1.57 -17.27
CA THR A 76 4.27 -2.17 -17.82
C THR A 76 5.07 -2.86 -16.70
N THR A 77 6.07 -3.66 -17.08
CA THR A 77 7.02 -4.22 -16.10
C THR A 77 7.78 -3.11 -15.36
N GLU A 78 8.13 -2.01 -16.04
CA GLU A 78 8.80 -0.86 -15.41
C GLU A 78 7.95 -0.23 -14.29
N HIS A 79 6.62 -0.13 -14.47
CA HIS A 79 5.72 0.32 -13.40
C HIS A 79 5.73 -0.65 -12.20
N VAL A 80 5.80 -1.96 -12.43
CA VAL A 80 5.87 -2.98 -11.37
C VAL A 80 7.21 -2.87 -10.63
N ASP A 81 8.31 -2.72 -11.35
CA ASP A 81 9.65 -2.58 -10.77
C ASP A 81 9.74 -1.32 -9.90
N ARG A 82 9.18 -0.19 -10.36
CA ARG A 82 9.08 1.05 -9.58
C ARG A 82 8.27 0.87 -8.31
N LEU A 83 7.12 0.20 -8.37
CA LEU A 83 6.33 -0.11 -7.18
C LEU A 83 7.12 -0.96 -6.19
N VAL A 84 7.77 -2.03 -6.65
CA VAL A 84 8.56 -2.92 -5.78
C VAL A 84 9.73 -2.16 -5.15
N ALA A 85 10.44 -1.33 -5.91
CA ALA A 85 11.54 -0.51 -5.40
C ALA A 85 11.07 0.51 -4.36
N ALA A 86 9.97 1.23 -4.62
CA ALA A 86 9.39 2.20 -3.69
C ALA A 86 8.91 1.54 -2.39
N VAL A 87 8.20 0.41 -2.48
CA VAL A 87 7.74 -0.34 -1.30
C VAL A 87 8.93 -0.84 -0.48
N ARG A 88 10.01 -1.30 -1.12
CA ARG A 88 11.24 -1.70 -0.42
C ARG A 88 11.89 -0.55 0.34
N ARG A 89 11.99 0.63 -0.28
CA ARG A 89 12.50 1.85 0.36
C ARG A 89 11.66 2.24 1.56
N LEU A 90 10.35 2.38 1.37
CA LEU A 90 9.42 2.77 2.44
C LEU A 90 9.38 1.76 3.59
N ALA A 91 9.56 0.47 3.30
CA ALA A 91 9.61 -0.57 4.33
C ALA A 91 10.93 -0.59 5.13
N ALA A 92 12.04 -0.16 4.54
CA ALA A 92 13.36 -0.15 5.17
C ALA A 92 13.64 1.17 5.90
N ASP A 93 13.36 2.27 5.24
CA ASP A 93 13.80 3.61 5.62
C ASP A 93 12.64 4.48 6.15
N GLY A 94 11.39 4.05 5.91
CA GLY A 94 10.21 4.90 6.10
C GLY A 94 10.02 5.93 4.97
N PRO A 95 8.93 6.72 5.01
CA PRO A 95 8.76 7.87 4.13
C PRO A 95 9.81 8.96 4.40
N GLU A 96 10.25 9.66 3.35
CA GLU A 96 11.18 10.79 3.49
C GLU A 96 10.47 12.00 4.12
N TRP A 97 9.19 12.19 3.79
CA TRP A 97 8.39 13.29 4.33
C TRP A 97 7.61 12.87 5.57
N THR A 98 7.23 13.85 6.38
CA THR A 98 6.27 13.60 7.48
C THR A 98 4.85 13.61 6.94
N TYR A 99 3.99 12.73 7.48
CA TYR A 99 2.60 12.60 7.05
C TYR A 99 1.66 12.94 8.20
N GLU A 100 0.99 14.08 8.10
CA GLU A 100 0.01 14.54 9.08
C GLU A 100 -1.40 14.25 8.63
N ARG A 101 -2.29 13.90 9.57
CA ARG A 101 -3.70 13.67 9.29
C ARG A 101 -4.43 15.00 9.16
N ARG A 102 -4.94 15.29 7.97
CA ARG A 102 -5.85 16.42 7.69
C ARG A 102 -7.18 15.86 7.20
N ASP A 103 -8.28 16.23 7.86
CA ASP A 103 -9.62 15.70 7.59
C ASP A 103 -9.68 14.15 7.55
N GLY A 104 -8.92 13.52 8.44
CA GLY A 104 -8.85 12.06 8.57
C GLY A 104 -7.97 11.35 7.54
N ARG A 105 -7.34 12.07 6.59
CA ARG A 105 -6.43 11.50 5.59
C ARG A 105 -4.99 11.96 5.80
N PRO A 106 -3.98 11.08 5.71
CA PRO A 106 -2.59 11.50 5.77
C PRO A 106 -2.22 12.27 4.49
N GLY A 107 -1.58 13.42 4.68
CA GLY A 107 -0.95 14.20 3.61
C GLY A 107 0.46 14.63 4.04
N PRO A 108 1.38 14.84 3.09
CA PRO A 108 2.74 15.25 3.43
C PRO A 108 2.75 16.63 4.09
N SER A 109 3.68 16.84 5.02
CA SER A 109 3.86 18.08 5.78
C SER A 109 5.35 18.42 5.89
N PRO A 110 5.80 19.59 5.38
CA PRO A 110 5.07 20.45 4.43
C PRO A 110 4.74 19.67 3.15
N ASP A 111 3.64 20.01 2.46
CA ASP A 111 3.34 19.43 1.14
C ASP A 111 4.05 20.27 0.08
N PRO A 112 5.15 19.78 -0.55
CA PRO A 112 5.85 20.55 -1.56
C PRO A 112 5.12 20.52 -2.92
N ARG A 113 4.05 19.71 -3.04
CA ARG A 113 3.27 19.61 -4.27
C ARG A 113 2.33 20.82 -4.32
N VAL A 114 2.76 21.85 -5.01
CA VAL A 114 1.92 23.01 -5.31
C VAL A 114 0.93 22.58 -6.40
N PHE A 115 -0.36 22.64 -6.11
CA PHE A 115 -1.38 22.64 -7.15
C PHE A 115 -1.60 24.10 -7.56
N ASP A 116 -1.13 24.45 -8.76
CA ASP A 116 -1.67 25.57 -9.55
C ASP A 116 -3.13 25.26 -9.90
#